data_AF-A0A7S3IQ57-F1
#
_entry.id   AF-A0A7S3IQ57-F1
#
_cell.length_a   1.000
_cell.length_b   1.000
_cell.length_c   1.000
_cell.angle_alpha   90.00
_cell.angle_beta   90.00
_cell.angle_gamma   90.00
#
_symmetry.space_group_name_H-M   'P 1'
#
loop_
_entity.id
_entity.type
_entity.pdbx_description
1 polymer ?
#
loop_
_entity_poly.entity_id
_entity_poly.type
_entity_poly.pdbx_seq_one_letter_code
_entity_poly.pdbx_strand_id
1 'polypeptide(L)'
;MKSCADAALELRKNPRKNEIHFYIHEKQKENLARMILFLTLVCETGVSQRERMEMYLDLCGNALIRDKTAAYLEEVSKELIQLVTEDDKCKSVLKDLICFDTIKFKERDELEEIFSSYLKAHQFDIEKLRDTRLRAHFAERYDHRKNLVDWDYSMYLKEYAPNVNQLEYRAWRLNGIGFCTRLATGTIPNRTLGSFIEGKTKKGRDSCLVRGFWGDTINSPYMSFGQEVWKEPERTRFFKKVNYQTVYSNADISEYNVHSYIVQLEDLKEYDYGFERLKHILGDQ
;
A
#
# COMPACT_ATOMS: atom_id res chain seq x y z
N MET A 1 -6.69 -15.71 16.58
CA MET A 1 -7.14 -15.43 15.19
C MET A 1 -6.32 -16.37 14.32
N LYS A 2 -6.93 -17.04 13.33
CA LYS A 2 -6.11 -17.92 12.48
C LYS A 2 -5.20 -17.05 11.61
N SER A 3 -3.94 -17.43 11.41
CA SER A 3 -2.99 -16.73 10.55
C SER A 3 -2.59 -17.61 9.36
N CYS A 4 -1.93 -17.04 8.35
CA CYS A 4 -1.32 -17.86 7.29
C CYS A 4 -0.30 -18.88 7.84
N ALA A 5 0.26 -18.67 9.04
CA ALA A 5 1.12 -19.66 9.69
C ALA A 5 0.36 -20.95 10.04
N ASP A 6 -0.95 -20.86 10.33
CA ASP A 6 -1.79 -22.03 10.57
C ASP A 6 -2.00 -22.85 9.30
N ALA A 7 -2.11 -22.20 8.14
CA ALA A 7 -2.16 -22.90 6.85
C ALA A 7 -0.80 -23.54 6.50
N ALA A 8 0.31 -22.90 6.87
CA ALA A 8 1.65 -23.45 6.70
C ALA A 8 1.93 -24.68 7.60
N LEU A 9 1.21 -24.87 8.72
CA LEU A 9 1.32 -26.08 9.54
C LEU A 9 0.94 -27.35 8.74
N GLU A 10 0.01 -27.25 7.78
CA GLU A 10 -0.39 -28.38 6.93
C GLU A 10 0.71 -28.82 5.93
N LEU A 11 1.68 -27.94 5.63
CA LEU A 11 2.83 -28.23 4.75
C LEU A 11 3.97 -28.97 5.43
N ARG A 12 3.91 -29.24 6.74
CA ARG A 12 4.96 -29.96 7.49
C ARG A 12 5.07 -31.46 7.14
N LYS A 13 4.90 -31.83 5.86
CA LYS A 13 5.30 -33.15 5.35
C LYS A 13 6.83 -33.33 5.32
N ASN A 14 7.59 -32.23 5.30
CA ASN A 14 9.02 -32.17 5.58
C ASN A 14 9.35 -30.79 6.18
N PRO A 15 9.28 -30.59 7.51
CA PRO A 15 9.67 -29.32 8.11
C PRO A 15 11.11 -29.00 7.70
N ARG A 16 11.36 -27.77 7.20
CA ARG A 16 12.74 -27.32 6.96
C ARG A 16 13.52 -27.50 8.27
N LYS A 17 14.68 -28.17 8.20
CA LYS A 17 15.52 -28.44 9.39
C LYS A 17 15.97 -27.17 10.11
N ASN A 18 16.08 -26.06 9.38
CA ASN A 18 16.58 -24.80 9.89
C ASN A 18 15.53 -23.71 9.70
N GLU A 19 15.38 -22.86 10.71
CA GLU A 19 14.60 -21.63 10.63
C GLU A 19 15.30 -20.63 9.70
N ILE A 20 14.52 -19.83 8.99
CA ILE A 20 15.02 -18.75 8.14
C ILE A 20 14.64 -17.43 8.79
N HIS A 21 15.64 -16.65 9.16
CA HIS A 21 15.45 -15.31 9.71
C HIS A 21 15.71 -14.27 8.62
N PHE A 22 14.75 -13.36 8.43
CA PHE A 22 14.91 -12.20 7.56
C PHE A 22 15.16 -10.97 8.42
N TYR A 23 16.29 -10.29 8.17
CA TYR A 23 16.63 -9.03 8.84
C TYR A 23 16.32 -7.86 7.91
N ILE A 24 15.46 -6.96 8.36
CA ILE A 24 15.03 -5.79 7.59
C ILE A 24 15.65 -4.55 8.21
N HIS A 25 16.47 -3.85 7.43
CA HIS A 25 16.98 -2.54 7.80
C HIS A 25 16.18 -1.45 7.08
N GLU A 26 15.46 -0.65 7.85
CA GLU A 26 14.73 0.50 7.34
C GLU A 26 15.02 1.73 8.22
N LYS A 27 15.42 2.82 7.56
CA LYS A 27 15.79 4.08 8.19
C LYS A 27 14.56 4.85 8.64
N GLN A 28 13.51 4.87 7.83
CA GLN A 28 12.29 5.63 8.09
C GLN A 28 11.27 4.75 8.81
N LYS A 29 10.92 5.09 10.06
CA LYS A 29 10.04 4.24 10.87
C LYS A 29 8.62 4.16 10.32
N GLU A 30 8.18 5.16 9.55
CA GLU A 30 6.91 5.13 8.83
C GLU A 30 6.88 4.03 7.77
N ASN A 31 7.99 3.79 7.08
CA ASN A 31 8.09 2.69 6.13
C ASN A 31 8.04 1.35 6.86
N LEU A 32 8.79 1.20 7.97
CA LEU A 32 8.78 -0.02 8.77
C LEU A 32 7.38 -0.30 9.35
N ALA A 33 6.70 0.71 9.89
CA ALA A 33 5.32 0.62 10.37
C ALA A 33 4.36 0.17 9.27
N ARG A 34 4.47 0.75 8.07
CA ARG A 34 3.69 0.32 6.89
C ARG A 34 3.99 -1.12 6.51
N MET A 35 5.25 -1.55 6.53
CA MET A 35 5.62 -2.95 6.23
C MET A 35 4.97 -3.92 7.23
N ILE A 36 4.99 -3.61 8.53
CA ILE A 36 4.34 -4.42 9.57
C ILE A 36 2.82 -4.45 9.35
N LEU A 37 2.19 -3.31 9.06
CA LEU A 37 0.76 -3.23 8.76
C LEU A 37 0.37 -4.06 7.54
N PHE A 38 1.12 -3.95 6.44
CA PHE A 38 0.86 -4.71 5.22
C PHE A 38 1.07 -6.21 5.40
N LEU A 39 2.12 -6.61 6.14
CA LEU A 39 2.35 -8.00 6.47
C LEU A 39 1.22 -8.55 7.37
N THR A 40 0.75 -7.75 8.33
CA THR A 40 -0.39 -8.11 9.19
C THR A 40 -1.62 -8.35 8.34
N LEU A 41 -1.92 -7.42 7.44
CA LEU A 41 -3.07 -7.50 6.55
C LEU A 41 -2.99 -8.72 5.63
N VAL A 42 -1.82 -9.07 5.10
CA VAL A 42 -1.65 -10.27 4.26
C VAL A 42 -1.80 -11.56 5.07
N CYS A 43 -1.26 -11.61 6.29
CA CYS A 43 -1.28 -12.80 7.16
C CYS A 43 -2.61 -13.02 7.90
N GLU A 44 -3.49 -12.03 7.94
CA GLU A 44 -4.82 -12.09 8.55
C GLU A 44 -5.74 -13.05 7.79
N THR A 45 -6.49 -13.94 8.45
CA THR A 45 -7.45 -14.83 7.77
C THR A 45 -8.91 -14.57 8.15
N GLY A 46 -9.16 -13.70 9.14
CA GLY A 46 -10.50 -13.30 9.55
C GLY A 46 -11.26 -12.45 8.53
N VAL A 47 -10.56 -11.99 7.47
CA VAL A 47 -11.12 -11.21 6.38
C VAL A 47 -10.91 -11.93 5.05
N SER A 48 -11.92 -11.94 4.18
CA SER A 48 -11.83 -12.57 2.85
C SER A 48 -10.64 -12.02 2.06
N GLN A 49 -9.94 -12.90 1.34
CA GLN A 49 -8.76 -12.58 0.52
C GLN A 49 -8.97 -11.37 -0.39
N ARG A 50 -10.11 -11.33 -1.09
CA ARG A 50 -10.49 -10.20 -1.94
C ARG A 50 -10.57 -8.88 -1.19
N GLU A 51 -11.21 -8.87 -0.01
CA GLU A 51 -11.31 -7.64 0.78
C GLU A 51 -9.94 -7.21 1.33
N ARG A 52 -9.08 -8.15 1.72
CA ARG A 52 -7.70 -7.83 2.11
C ARG A 52 -6.92 -7.21 0.96
N MET A 53 -7.03 -7.75 -0.25
CA MET A 53 -6.43 -7.16 -1.45
C MET A 53 -6.92 -5.72 -1.66
N GLU A 54 -8.24 -5.49 -1.56
CA GLU A 54 -8.80 -4.15 -1.77
C GLU A 54 -8.33 -3.17 -0.68
N MET A 55 -8.31 -3.58 0.59
CA MET A 55 -7.78 -2.77 1.70
C MET A 55 -6.28 -2.50 1.55
N TYR A 56 -5.51 -3.48 1.06
CA TYR A 56 -4.08 -3.36 0.83
C TYR A 56 -3.80 -2.25 -0.19
N LEU A 57 -4.45 -2.32 -1.35
CA LEU A 57 -4.26 -1.33 -2.41
C LEU A 57 -4.77 0.05 -1.99
N ASP A 58 -5.89 0.11 -1.27
CA ASP A 58 -6.46 1.35 -0.74
C ASP A 58 -5.46 2.05 0.21
N LEU A 59 -4.89 1.31 1.18
CA LEU A 59 -3.84 1.83 2.09
C LEU A 59 -2.53 2.16 1.36
N CYS A 60 -2.18 1.40 0.32
CA CYS A 60 -0.93 1.56 -0.41
C CYS A 60 -0.92 2.81 -1.29
N GLY A 61 -1.99 3.05 -2.04
CA GLY A 61 -1.98 3.99 -3.17
C GLY A 61 -2.94 5.18 -3.07
N ASN A 62 -3.88 5.20 -2.12
CA ASN A 62 -4.90 6.23 -2.05
C ASN A 62 -4.68 7.21 -0.89
N ALA A 63 -4.89 8.50 -1.18
CA ALA A 63 -4.94 9.54 -0.16
C ALA A 63 -6.24 9.48 0.65
N LEU A 64 -7.35 9.12 0.01
CA LEU A 64 -8.65 8.91 0.67
C LEU A 64 -9.05 7.45 0.53
N ILE A 65 -9.32 6.80 1.66
CA ILE A 65 -9.65 5.40 1.78
C ILE A 65 -11.12 5.20 2.11
N ARG A 66 -11.62 3.98 1.86
CA ARG A 66 -13.00 3.58 2.15
C ARG A 66 -13.24 3.49 3.66
N ASP A 67 -14.48 3.68 4.09
CA ASP A 67 -14.89 3.57 5.50
C ASP A 67 -14.48 2.23 6.12
N LYS A 68 -14.65 1.14 5.36
CA LYS A 68 -14.28 -0.22 5.78
C LYS A 68 -12.78 -0.36 6.01
N THR A 69 -11.96 0.15 5.09
CA THR A 69 -10.49 0.18 5.23
C THR A 69 -10.09 1.02 6.45
N ALA A 70 -10.74 2.17 6.67
CA ALA A 70 -10.46 3.02 7.82
C ALA A 70 -10.88 2.40 9.16
N ALA A 71 -11.99 1.66 9.18
CA ALA A 71 -12.43 0.91 10.34
C ALA A 71 -11.46 -0.24 10.67
N TYR A 72 -10.98 -0.96 9.66
CA TYR A 72 -9.93 -1.96 9.85
C TYR A 72 -8.64 -1.34 10.39
N LEU A 73 -8.19 -0.21 9.80
CA LEU A 73 -6.99 0.50 10.24
C LEU A 73 -7.08 0.92 11.71
N GLU A 74 -8.24 1.41 12.16
CA GLU A 74 -8.47 1.81 13.55
C GLU A 74 -8.26 0.64 14.55
N GLU A 75 -8.79 -0.54 14.23
CA GLU A 75 -8.69 -1.70 15.11
C GLU A 75 -7.28 -2.31 15.07
N VAL A 76 -6.74 -2.54 13.87
CA VAL A 76 -5.40 -3.15 13.73
C VAL A 76 -4.31 -2.26 14.32
N SER A 77 -4.45 -0.92 14.29
CA SER A 77 -3.46 -0.01 14.88
C SER A 77 -3.30 -0.24 16.39
N LYS A 78 -4.37 -0.58 17.11
CA LYS A 78 -4.31 -0.90 18.55
C LYS A 78 -3.54 -2.18 18.80
N GLU A 79 -3.72 -3.18 17.93
CA GLU A 79 -2.97 -4.43 18.00
C GLU A 79 -1.49 -4.25 17.63
N LEU A 80 -1.19 -3.37 16.67
CA LEU A 80 0.19 -3.05 16.28
C LEU A 80 0.94 -2.29 17.38
N ILE A 81 0.25 -1.41 18.11
CA ILE A 81 0.80 -0.79 19.34
C ILE A 81 1.18 -1.88 20.34
N GLN A 82 0.24 -2.79 20.64
CA GLN A 82 0.51 -3.91 21.56
C GLN A 82 1.62 -4.85 21.07
N LEU A 83 1.77 -5.01 19.75
CA LEU A 83 2.81 -5.82 19.14
C LEU A 83 4.20 -5.20 19.38
N VAL A 84 4.37 -3.89 19.13
CA VAL A 84 5.68 -3.24 19.28
C VAL A 84 6.06 -3.00 20.74
N THR A 85 5.08 -2.86 21.63
CA THR A 85 5.30 -2.75 23.07
C THR A 85 5.45 -4.10 23.78
N GLU A 86 5.39 -5.21 23.04
CA GLU A 86 5.45 -6.58 23.56
C GLU A 86 4.43 -6.86 24.68
N ASP A 87 3.22 -6.28 24.57
CA ASP A 87 2.14 -6.50 25.52
C ASP A 87 1.66 -7.97 25.44
N ASP A 88 1.59 -8.64 26.59
CA ASP A 88 1.11 -10.02 26.71
C ASP A 88 -0.27 -10.24 26.08
N LYS A 89 -1.12 -9.21 26.09
CA LYS A 89 -2.47 -9.21 25.52
C LYS A 89 -2.50 -9.05 24.01
N CYS A 90 -1.36 -8.80 23.36
CA CYS A 90 -1.28 -8.67 21.90
C CYS A 90 -1.88 -9.90 21.21
N LYS A 91 -2.80 -9.64 20.28
CA LYS A 91 -3.50 -10.67 19.47
C LYS A 91 -3.13 -10.65 17.99
N SER A 92 -2.15 -9.83 17.62
CA SER A 92 -1.71 -9.70 16.24
C SER A 92 -1.28 -11.06 15.68
N VAL A 93 -1.66 -11.34 14.44
CA VAL A 93 -1.23 -12.53 13.69
C VAL A 93 0.29 -12.61 13.49
N LEU A 94 1.01 -11.51 13.76
CA LEU A 94 2.47 -11.44 13.62
C LEU A 94 3.23 -11.64 14.94
N LYS A 95 2.55 -11.83 16.07
CA LYS A 95 3.18 -11.91 17.41
C LYS A 95 4.34 -12.91 17.47
N ASP A 96 4.18 -14.06 16.83
CA ASP A 96 5.19 -15.12 16.81
C ASP A 96 6.10 -15.09 15.55
N LEU A 97 5.87 -14.13 14.64
CA LEU A 97 6.60 -14.02 13.36
C LEU A 97 7.62 -12.87 13.36
N ILE A 98 7.39 -11.82 14.15
CA ILE A 98 8.24 -10.64 14.22
C ILE A 98 8.94 -10.57 15.59
N CYS A 99 10.22 -10.23 15.55
CA CYS A 99 11.04 -9.95 16.72
C CYS A 99 11.61 -8.52 16.60
N PHE A 100 11.67 -7.81 17.72
CA PHE A 100 12.16 -6.43 17.78
C PHE A 100 13.49 -6.30 18.55
N ASP A 101 14.21 -7.40 18.79
CA ASP A 101 15.43 -7.43 19.62
C ASP A 101 16.56 -6.58 19.04
N THR A 102 16.57 -6.38 17.72
CA THR A 102 17.63 -5.63 17.03
C THR A 102 17.36 -4.12 16.93
N ILE A 103 16.19 -3.63 17.37
CA ILE A 103 15.86 -2.20 17.37
C ILE A 103 15.97 -1.61 18.77
N LYS A 104 16.39 -0.35 18.85
CA LYS A 104 16.56 0.36 20.14
C LYS A 104 15.20 0.69 20.75
N PHE A 105 15.13 0.80 22.07
CA PHE A 105 13.91 1.25 22.77
C PHE A 105 13.33 2.55 22.20
N LYS A 106 14.18 3.55 21.94
CA LYS A 106 13.74 4.79 21.28
C LYS A 106 13.04 4.55 19.93
N GLU A 107 13.53 3.61 19.13
CA GLU A 107 12.94 3.29 17.82
C GLU A 107 11.62 2.52 17.97
N ARG A 108 11.44 1.77 19.06
CA ARG A 108 10.16 1.15 19.43
C ARG A 108 9.14 2.20 19.84
N ASP A 109 9.54 3.17 20.66
CA ASP A 109 8.68 4.29 21.07
C ASP A 109 8.22 5.10 19.84
N GLU A 110 9.13 5.35 18.88
CA GLU A 110 8.81 6.00 17.60
C GLU A 110 7.77 5.19 16.79
N LEU A 111 7.88 3.86 16.75
CA LEU A 111 6.90 3.00 16.08
C LEU A 111 5.54 3.03 16.79
N GLU A 112 5.51 2.99 18.12
CA GLU A 112 4.30 3.13 18.91
C GLU A 112 3.59 4.47 18.60
N GLU A 113 4.34 5.57 18.57
CA GLU A 113 3.80 6.89 18.23
C GLU A 113 3.23 6.92 16.80
N ILE A 114 3.91 6.29 15.84
CA ILE A 114 3.44 6.19 14.45
C ILE A 114 2.11 5.42 14.39
N PHE A 115 2.02 4.25 15.02
CA PHE A 115 0.77 3.47 15.04
C PHE A 115 -0.35 4.20 15.78
N SER A 116 -0.04 4.88 16.88
CA SER A 116 -0.99 5.76 17.57
C SER A 116 -1.53 6.82 16.63
N SER A 117 -0.67 7.42 15.79
CA SER A 117 -1.06 8.46 14.82
C SER A 117 -2.10 8.00 13.77
N TYR A 118 -2.23 6.69 13.58
CA TYR A 118 -3.22 6.08 12.68
C TYR A 118 -4.63 6.05 13.26
N LEU A 119 -4.79 6.28 14.57
CA LEU A 119 -6.08 6.33 15.24
C LEU A 119 -6.85 7.60 14.87
N LYS A 120 -8.18 7.48 14.80
CA LYS A 120 -9.12 8.56 14.49
C LYS A 120 -9.07 9.72 15.49
N ALA A 121 -8.63 9.45 16.72
CA ALA A 121 -8.48 10.46 17.77
C ALA A 121 -7.59 11.64 17.36
N HIS A 122 -6.61 11.40 16.47
CA HIS A 122 -5.73 12.46 15.98
C HIS A 122 -6.35 13.19 14.79
N GLN A 123 -6.20 14.50 14.70
CA GLN A 123 -6.61 15.23 13.49
C GLN A 123 -5.63 14.96 12.34
N PHE A 124 -6.17 14.75 11.14
CA PHE A 124 -5.36 14.50 9.95
C PHE A 124 -6.07 14.95 8.67
N ASP A 125 -5.62 16.07 8.11
CA ASP A 125 -6.12 16.64 6.86
C ASP A 125 -5.12 16.29 5.74
N ILE A 126 -5.27 15.10 5.18
CA ILE A 126 -4.35 14.60 4.15
C ILE A 126 -4.40 15.43 2.86
N GLU A 127 -5.57 15.99 2.53
CA GLU A 127 -5.76 16.78 1.31
C GLU A 127 -4.93 18.05 1.38
N LYS A 128 -5.01 18.78 2.50
CA LYS A 128 -4.18 19.97 2.73
C LYS A 128 -2.70 19.66 2.80
N LEU A 129 -2.30 18.56 3.44
CA LEU A 129 -0.90 18.15 3.53
C LEU A 129 -0.33 17.78 2.15
N ARG A 130 -1.09 17.03 1.35
CA ARG A 130 -0.74 16.67 -0.03
C ARG A 130 -0.68 17.92 -0.90
N ASP A 131 -1.66 18.83 -0.79
CA ASP A 131 -1.67 20.09 -1.54
C ASP A 131 -0.43 20.94 -1.22
N THR A 132 -0.07 21.04 0.06
CA THR A 132 1.14 21.75 0.51
C THR A 132 2.38 21.17 -0.15
N ARG A 133 2.52 19.83 -0.20
CA ARG A 133 3.64 19.16 -0.88
C ARG A 133 3.64 19.42 -2.38
N LEU A 134 2.47 19.40 -3.03
CA LEU A 134 2.35 19.71 -4.46
C LEU A 134 2.71 21.16 -4.78
N ARG A 135 2.30 22.12 -3.93
CA ARG A 135 2.69 23.54 -4.06
C ARG A 135 4.19 23.72 -3.92
N ALA A 136 4.81 23.04 -2.96
CA ALA A 136 6.26 23.05 -2.82
C ALA A 136 6.97 22.45 -4.05
N HIS A 137 6.44 21.35 -4.60
CA HIS A 137 7.02 20.68 -5.76
C HIS A 137 6.88 21.48 -7.07
N PHE A 138 5.69 22.02 -7.36
CA PHE A 138 5.43 22.74 -8.62
C PHE A 138 5.79 24.23 -8.55
N ALA A 139 5.88 24.81 -7.35
CA ALA A 139 6.16 26.22 -7.09
C ALA A 139 5.25 27.14 -7.93
N GLU A 140 5.82 28.13 -8.62
CA GLU A 140 5.10 29.08 -9.48
C GLU A 140 4.28 28.42 -10.59
N ARG A 141 4.58 27.16 -10.93
CA ARG A 141 3.89 26.42 -11.99
C ARG A 141 2.71 25.59 -11.47
N TYR A 142 2.37 25.68 -10.19
CA TYR A 142 1.31 24.88 -9.56
C TYR A 142 -0.06 25.00 -10.25
N ASP A 143 -0.42 26.19 -10.73
CA ASP A 143 -1.69 26.40 -11.44
C ASP A 143 -1.70 25.75 -12.83
N HIS A 144 -0.52 25.50 -13.41
CA HIS A 144 -0.33 24.81 -14.68
C HIS A 144 -0.05 23.30 -14.53
N ARG A 145 -0.18 22.75 -13.32
CA ARG A 145 0.22 21.36 -13.00
C ARG A 145 -0.39 20.28 -13.88
N LYS A 146 -1.61 20.49 -14.40
CA LYS A 146 -2.24 19.52 -15.31
C LYS A 146 -1.37 19.26 -16.55
N ASN A 147 -0.82 20.31 -17.13
CA ASN A 147 0.06 20.21 -18.31
C ASN A 147 1.43 19.63 -17.92
N LEU A 148 1.94 19.98 -16.74
CA LEU A 148 3.20 19.45 -16.23
C LEU A 148 3.14 17.95 -15.95
N VAL A 149 2.00 17.44 -15.47
CA VAL A 149 1.80 16.01 -15.25
C VAL A 149 1.86 15.25 -16.58
N ASP A 150 1.23 15.77 -17.63
CA ASP A 150 1.27 15.17 -18.97
C ASP A 150 2.69 15.20 -19.56
N TRP A 151 3.43 16.28 -19.29
CA TRP A 151 4.85 16.41 -19.64
C TRP A 151 5.72 15.41 -18.88
N ASP A 152 5.57 15.31 -17.56
CA ASP A 152 6.33 14.39 -16.71
C ASP A 152 6.15 12.93 -17.16
N TYR A 153 4.91 12.56 -17.50
CA TYR A 153 4.63 11.23 -18.04
C TYR A 153 5.43 10.97 -19.32
N SER A 154 5.35 11.91 -20.27
CA SER A 154 5.91 11.75 -21.60
C SER A 154 7.44 11.74 -21.60
N MET A 155 8.05 12.56 -20.73
CA MET A 155 9.50 12.77 -20.70
C MET A 155 10.23 11.86 -19.73
N TYR A 156 9.59 11.45 -18.64
CA TYR A 156 10.28 10.72 -17.57
C TYR A 156 9.67 9.35 -17.27
N LEU A 157 8.35 9.18 -17.35
CA LEU A 157 7.72 7.93 -16.94
C LEU A 157 7.69 6.88 -18.07
N LYS A 158 7.31 7.32 -19.28
CA LYS A 158 6.95 6.42 -20.39
C LYS A 158 8.09 5.50 -20.83
N GLU A 159 9.32 5.97 -20.77
CA GLU A 159 10.50 5.18 -21.14
C GLU A 159 10.74 4.00 -20.19
N TYR A 160 10.60 4.24 -18.88
CA TYR A 160 10.89 3.24 -17.84
C TYR A 160 9.69 2.38 -17.49
N ALA A 161 8.48 2.90 -17.68
CA ALA A 161 7.23 2.26 -17.30
C ALA A 161 6.19 2.39 -18.42
N PRO A 162 6.46 1.81 -19.61
CA PRO A 162 5.63 1.98 -20.82
C PRO A 162 4.24 1.36 -20.69
N ASN A 163 4.04 0.53 -19.67
CA ASN A 163 2.77 -0.12 -19.37
C ASN A 163 1.90 0.68 -18.42
N VAL A 164 2.40 1.76 -17.81
CA VAL A 164 1.55 2.68 -17.04
C VAL A 164 0.56 3.37 -17.98
N ASN A 165 -0.72 3.31 -17.68
CA ASN A 165 -1.74 4.04 -18.40
C ASN A 165 -1.64 5.54 -18.07
N GLN A 166 -1.48 6.36 -19.11
CA GLN A 166 -1.35 7.81 -18.94
C GLN A 166 -2.55 8.46 -18.22
N LEU A 167 -3.77 7.99 -18.45
CA LEU A 167 -4.97 8.55 -17.84
C LEU A 167 -5.04 8.21 -16.35
N GLU A 168 -4.71 6.97 -15.98
CA GLU A 168 -4.64 6.53 -14.59
C GLU A 168 -3.54 7.28 -13.82
N TYR A 169 -2.37 7.44 -14.44
CA TYR A 169 -1.28 8.24 -13.89
C TYR A 169 -1.69 9.70 -13.66
N ARG A 170 -2.30 10.31 -14.68
CA ARG A 170 -2.75 11.70 -14.63
C ARG A 170 -3.82 11.91 -13.56
N ALA A 171 -4.81 11.01 -13.50
CA ALA A 171 -5.85 11.06 -12.48
C ALA A 171 -5.24 11.01 -11.08
N TRP A 172 -4.39 10.02 -10.81
CA TRP A 172 -3.71 9.88 -9.52
C TRP A 172 -2.83 11.08 -9.16
N ARG A 173 -2.02 11.60 -10.10
CA ARG A 173 -1.18 12.80 -9.86
C ARG A 173 -2.03 14.00 -9.43
N LEU A 174 -3.26 14.12 -9.93
CA LEU A 174 -4.16 15.22 -9.58
C LEU A 174 -4.92 14.98 -8.28
N ASN A 175 -5.56 13.82 -8.10
CA ASN A 175 -6.48 13.55 -7.00
C ASN A 175 -5.89 12.71 -5.85
N GLY A 176 -4.76 12.03 -6.06
CA GLY A 176 -4.13 11.15 -5.06
C GLY A 176 -4.82 9.80 -4.89
N ILE A 177 -5.68 9.38 -5.82
CA ILE A 177 -6.41 8.12 -5.81
C ILE A 177 -5.89 7.23 -6.94
N GLY A 178 -5.25 6.13 -6.60
CA GLY A 178 -4.67 5.18 -7.55
C GLY A 178 -5.55 3.96 -7.81
N PHE A 179 -6.30 3.51 -6.80
CA PHE A 179 -7.09 2.28 -6.88
C PHE A 179 -8.54 2.54 -6.48
N CYS A 180 -9.45 2.57 -7.46
CA CYS A 180 -10.88 2.74 -7.23
C CYS A 180 -11.59 1.39 -7.26
N THR A 181 -11.93 0.84 -6.10
CA THR A 181 -12.64 -0.45 -6.01
C THR A 181 -14.15 -0.25 -5.92
N ARG A 182 -14.92 -1.03 -6.72
CA ARG A 182 -16.38 -1.24 -6.57
C ARG A 182 -17.26 0.02 -6.45
N LEU A 183 -17.04 1.05 -7.29
CA LEU A 183 -17.81 2.33 -7.29
C LEU A 183 -17.80 3.10 -5.95
N ALA A 184 -17.13 2.60 -4.92
CA ALA A 184 -17.01 3.24 -3.63
C ALA A 184 -15.83 4.21 -3.69
N THR A 185 -16.13 5.50 -3.63
CA THR A 185 -15.07 6.52 -3.49
C THR A 185 -14.68 6.62 -2.03
N GLY A 186 -13.38 6.50 -1.74
CA GLY A 186 -12.86 6.76 -0.41
C GLY A 186 -13.04 8.23 -0.03
N THR A 187 -13.43 8.49 1.21
CA THR A 187 -13.65 9.84 1.76
C THR A 187 -12.88 10.05 3.05
N ILE A 188 -12.27 9.01 3.61
CA ILE A 188 -11.58 9.06 4.90
C ILE A 188 -10.08 9.23 4.65
N PRO A 189 -9.40 10.17 5.33
CA PRO A 189 -7.95 10.35 5.19
C PRO A 189 -7.14 9.09 5.47
N ASN A 190 -6.24 8.72 4.55
CA ASN A 190 -5.31 7.62 4.75
C ASN A 190 -4.18 8.02 5.71
N ARG A 191 -4.36 7.73 7.00
CA ARG A 191 -3.43 8.13 8.06
C ARG A 191 -2.06 7.47 7.96
N THR A 192 -1.93 6.38 7.19
CA THR A 192 -0.65 5.69 6.93
C THR A 192 0.29 6.47 6.00
N LEU A 193 -0.21 7.55 5.37
CA LEU A 193 0.55 8.49 4.55
C LEU A 193 0.89 9.77 5.34
N GLY A 194 0.93 9.68 6.67
CA GLY A 194 1.39 10.74 7.56
C GLY A 194 2.78 10.44 8.10
N SER A 195 3.60 11.47 8.24
CA SER A 195 4.89 11.43 8.96
C SER A 195 5.03 12.69 9.80
N PHE A 196 5.81 12.62 10.88
CA PHE A 196 6.23 13.79 11.63
C PHE A 196 7.69 14.09 11.33
N ILE A 197 7.96 15.35 11.00
CA ILE A 197 9.33 15.84 10.81
C ILE A 197 9.60 17.01 11.75
N GLU A 198 10.84 17.15 12.19
CA GLU A 198 11.26 18.34 12.91
C GLU A 198 11.16 19.56 11.98
N GLY A 199 10.28 20.48 12.36
CA GLY A 199 10.14 21.79 11.76
C GLY A 199 10.47 22.89 12.77
N LYS A 200 10.38 24.14 12.33
CA LYS A 200 10.54 25.32 13.18
C LYS A 200 9.22 26.07 13.28
N THR A 201 8.92 26.60 14.46
CA THR A 201 7.72 27.42 14.60
C THR A 201 7.84 28.69 13.75
N LYS A 202 6.70 29.23 13.28
CA LYS A 202 6.66 30.46 12.48
C LYS A 202 7.18 31.69 13.24
N LYS A 203 7.18 31.66 14.57
CA LYS A 203 7.50 32.81 15.44
C LYS A 203 8.89 32.76 16.08
N GLY A 204 9.62 31.64 16.00
CA GLY A 204 10.92 31.52 16.65
C GLY A 204 11.53 30.14 16.44
N ARG A 205 12.85 30.06 16.53
CA ARG A 205 13.71 28.94 16.08
C ARG A 205 13.49 27.60 16.80
N ASP A 206 12.49 27.51 17.66
CA ASP A 206 12.18 26.31 18.44
C ASP A 206 11.75 25.17 17.52
N SER A 207 12.33 24.00 17.77
CA SER A 207 11.98 22.76 17.09
C SER A 207 10.58 22.33 17.50
N CYS A 208 9.73 22.07 16.53
CA CYS A 208 8.41 21.47 16.74
C CYS A 208 8.22 20.33 15.75
N LEU A 209 7.53 19.27 16.14
CA LEU A 209 7.15 18.22 15.21
C LEU A 209 6.01 18.74 14.33
N VAL A 210 6.22 18.69 13.02
CA VAL A 210 5.24 19.09 12.00
C VAL A 210 4.80 17.85 11.26
N ARG A 211 3.49 17.62 11.23
CA ARG A 211 2.90 16.52 10.46
C ARG A 211 2.91 16.86 8.97
N GLY A 212 3.39 15.94 8.14
CA GLY A 212 3.51 16.08 6.69
C GLY A 212 2.87 14.89 5.94
N PHE A 213 2.73 15.06 4.61
CA PHE A 213 2.31 13.98 3.71
C PHE A 213 3.50 13.07 3.37
N TRP A 214 3.40 11.81 3.77
CA TRP A 214 4.36 10.73 3.54
C TRP A 214 3.86 9.76 2.46
N GLY A 215 3.72 10.27 1.24
CA GLY A 215 3.37 9.48 0.07
C GLY A 215 4.08 9.98 -1.18
N ASP A 216 4.08 9.16 -2.23
CA ASP A 216 4.57 9.57 -3.54
C ASP A 216 3.60 10.58 -4.17
N THR A 217 4.14 11.54 -4.93
CA THR A 217 3.38 12.55 -5.68
C THR A 217 3.85 12.66 -7.14
N ILE A 218 4.75 11.76 -7.56
CA ILE A 218 5.49 11.77 -8.82
C ILE A 218 5.34 10.43 -9.56
N ASN A 219 5.76 9.29 -9.00
CA ASN A 219 5.98 8.05 -9.74
C ASN A 219 4.77 7.12 -9.86
N SER A 220 3.70 7.37 -9.10
CA SER A 220 2.47 6.56 -9.00
C SER A 220 2.62 5.23 -8.26
N PRO A 221 1.54 4.74 -7.61
CA PRO A 221 1.55 3.44 -6.92
C PRO A 221 1.60 2.25 -7.88
N TYR A 222 1.39 2.46 -9.18
CA TYR A 222 1.41 1.42 -10.20
C TYR A 222 2.80 0.79 -10.39
N MET A 223 3.86 1.45 -9.91
CA MET A 223 5.22 0.89 -9.95
C MET A 223 5.38 -0.33 -9.05
N SER A 224 4.60 -0.40 -7.97
CA SER A 224 4.76 -1.47 -6.97
C SER A 224 4.21 -2.81 -7.45
N PHE A 225 3.01 -2.80 -8.06
CA PHE A 225 2.29 -4.03 -8.42
C PHE A 225 1.71 -4.02 -9.83
N GLY A 226 1.83 -2.93 -10.58
CA GLY A 226 1.13 -2.74 -11.86
C GLY A 226 2.01 -2.84 -13.11
N GLN A 227 3.33 -3.03 -12.96
CA GLN A 227 4.27 -3.05 -14.09
C GLN A 227 4.60 -4.43 -14.64
N GLU A 228 4.52 -5.45 -13.79
CA GLU A 228 4.99 -6.79 -14.12
C GLU A 228 3.94 -7.82 -13.70
N VAL A 229 3.80 -8.84 -14.55
CA VAL A 229 3.17 -10.11 -14.21
C VAL A 229 4.21 -11.15 -14.57
N TRP A 230 4.69 -11.91 -13.59
CA TRP A 230 5.85 -12.78 -13.78
C TRP A 230 5.49 -14.12 -14.46
N LYS A 231 4.22 -14.53 -14.38
CA LYS A 231 3.74 -15.83 -14.84
C LYS A 231 3.08 -15.75 -16.22
N GLU A 232 3.35 -16.74 -17.08
CA GLU A 232 2.59 -17.00 -18.30
C GLU A 232 1.54 -18.09 -18.05
N PRO A 233 0.34 -18.03 -18.67
CA PRO A 233 -0.07 -17.11 -19.75
C PRO A 233 -0.64 -15.75 -19.29
N GLU A 234 -0.72 -15.50 -17.98
CA GLU A 234 -1.35 -14.29 -17.41
C GLU A 234 -0.67 -13.01 -17.89
N ARG A 235 0.67 -13.00 -17.94
CA ARG A 235 1.45 -11.88 -18.47
C ARG A 235 1.01 -11.51 -19.89
N THR A 236 0.98 -12.47 -20.80
CA THR A 236 0.53 -12.23 -22.18
C THR A 236 -0.91 -11.68 -22.24
N ARG A 237 -1.78 -12.18 -21.35
CA ARG A 237 -3.19 -11.75 -21.29
C ARG A 237 -3.35 -10.33 -20.74
N PHE A 238 -2.72 -10.01 -19.61
CA PHE A 238 -2.81 -8.68 -18.98
C PHE A 238 -2.24 -7.57 -19.88
N PHE A 239 -1.13 -7.83 -20.55
CA PHE A 239 -0.50 -6.86 -21.47
C PHE A 239 -1.04 -6.90 -22.90
N LYS A 240 -2.11 -7.67 -23.15
CA LYS A 240 -2.77 -7.70 -24.46
C LYS A 240 -3.30 -6.30 -24.80
N LYS A 241 -2.97 -5.86 -26.02
CA LYS A 241 -3.44 -4.58 -26.57
C LYS A 241 -4.50 -4.78 -27.65
N VAL A 242 -5.51 -3.92 -27.63
CA VAL A 242 -6.55 -3.77 -28.65
C VAL A 242 -6.62 -2.29 -28.99
N ASN A 243 -6.57 -1.92 -30.28
CA ASN A 243 -6.53 -0.52 -30.72
C ASN A 243 -5.47 0.32 -29.99
N TYR A 244 -4.26 -0.25 -29.80
CA TYR A 244 -3.13 0.37 -29.11
C TYR A 244 -3.29 0.63 -27.60
N GLN A 245 -4.41 0.21 -26.99
CA GLN A 245 -4.66 0.31 -25.56
C GLN A 245 -4.64 -1.06 -24.90
N THR A 246 -4.16 -1.15 -23.66
CA THR A 246 -4.22 -2.40 -22.87
C THR A 246 -5.67 -2.68 -22.47
N VAL A 247 -6.06 -3.97 -22.53
CA VAL A 247 -7.41 -4.40 -22.13
C VAL A 247 -7.62 -4.26 -20.62
N TYR A 248 -6.55 -4.49 -19.87
CA TYR A 248 -6.49 -4.32 -18.42
C TYR A 248 -5.64 -3.11 -18.06
N SER A 249 -6.03 -2.44 -17.00
CA SER A 249 -5.37 -1.26 -16.47
C SER A 249 -4.29 -1.64 -15.46
N ASN A 250 -3.48 -0.68 -15.02
CA ASN A 250 -2.48 -0.97 -13.99
C ASN A 250 -3.11 -1.26 -12.64
N ALA A 251 -4.30 -0.72 -12.37
CA ALA A 251 -5.09 -1.10 -11.22
C ALA A 251 -5.46 -2.58 -11.28
N ASP A 252 -5.97 -3.08 -12.42
CA ASP A 252 -6.32 -4.50 -12.58
C ASP A 252 -5.12 -5.44 -12.36
N ILE A 253 -3.95 -5.07 -12.90
CA ILE A 253 -2.71 -5.84 -12.73
C ILE A 253 -2.28 -5.85 -11.26
N SER A 254 -2.41 -4.69 -10.59
CA SER A 254 -2.08 -4.58 -9.15
C SER A 254 -3.03 -5.41 -8.29
N GLU A 255 -4.33 -5.40 -8.59
CA GLU A 255 -5.34 -6.24 -7.95
C GLU A 255 -5.01 -7.72 -8.12
N TYR A 256 -4.68 -8.15 -9.35
CA TYR A 256 -4.28 -9.53 -9.62
C TYR A 256 -3.05 -9.94 -8.81
N ASN A 257 -1.97 -9.15 -8.86
CA ASN A 257 -0.72 -9.50 -8.19
C ASN A 257 -0.89 -9.59 -6.67
N VAL A 258 -1.51 -8.59 -6.05
CA VAL A 258 -1.74 -8.61 -4.59
C VAL A 258 -2.67 -9.75 -4.20
N HIS A 259 -3.74 -9.99 -4.96
CA HIS A 259 -4.64 -11.11 -4.66
C HIS A 259 -3.93 -12.47 -4.81
N SER A 260 -3.13 -12.62 -5.86
CA SER A 260 -2.34 -13.82 -6.12
C SER A 260 -1.37 -14.11 -4.98
N TYR A 261 -0.69 -13.09 -4.45
CA TYR A 261 0.18 -13.26 -3.27
C TYR A 261 -0.59 -13.71 -2.03
N ILE A 262 -1.75 -13.09 -1.76
CA ILE A 262 -2.57 -13.46 -0.61
C ILE A 262 -3.04 -14.93 -0.73
N VAL A 263 -3.57 -15.33 -1.89
CA VAL A 263 -4.03 -16.71 -2.14
C VAL A 263 -2.88 -17.70 -2.03
N GLN A 264 -1.73 -17.39 -2.61
CA GLN A 264 -0.57 -18.27 -2.54
C GLN A 264 -0.03 -18.42 -1.11
N LEU A 265 -0.06 -17.35 -0.31
CA LEU A 265 0.43 -17.39 1.07
C LEU A 265 -0.54 -18.10 2.03
N GLU A 266 -1.85 -17.98 1.80
CA GLU A 266 -2.87 -18.58 2.66
C GLU A 266 -3.29 -19.98 2.23
N ASP A 267 -3.64 -20.16 0.95
CA ASP A 267 -4.18 -21.43 0.44
C ASP A 267 -3.11 -22.33 -0.16
N LEU A 268 -1.90 -21.79 -0.40
CA LEU A 268 -0.78 -22.50 -1.02
C LEU A 268 -1.13 -23.03 -2.41
N LYS A 269 -2.03 -22.32 -3.08
CA LYS A 269 -2.53 -22.61 -4.41
C LYS A 269 -2.23 -21.46 -5.34
N GLU A 270 -2.19 -21.77 -6.62
CA GLU A 270 -2.16 -20.74 -7.64
C GLU A 270 -3.52 -20.03 -7.70
N TYR A 271 -3.47 -18.71 -7.87
CA TYR A 271 -4.67 -17.91 -8.09
C TYR A 271 -5.03 -17.92 -9.57
N ASP A 272 -6.23 -18.41 -9.89
CA ASP A 272 -6.78 -18.38 -11.24
C ASP A 272 -7.61 -17.10 -11.45
N TYR A 273 -7.29 -16.36 -12.51
CA TYR A 273 -7.97 -15.11 -12.85
C TYR A 273 -8.85 -15.31 -14.09
N GLY A 274 -10.14 -14.98 -13.97
CA GLY A 274 -11.13 -15.34 -14.99
C GLY A 274 -11.01 -14.64 -16.35
N PHE A 275 -10.26 -13.53 -16.48
CA PHE A 275 -10.05 -12.77 -17.72
C PHE A 275 -11.34 -12.43 -18.52
N GLU A 276 -12.45 -12.10 -17.85
CA GLU A 276 -13.77 -11.89 -18.49
C GLU A 276 -13.76 -10.87 -19.66
N ARG A 277 -12.99 -9.77 -19.53
CA ARG A 277 -12.89 -8.75 -20.60
C ARG A 277 -12.24 -9.29 -21.87
N LEU A 278 -11.30 -10.23 -21.76
CA LEU A 278 -10.69 -10.86 -22.93
C LEU A 278 -11.62 -11.87 -23.59
N LYS A 279 -12.43 -12.60 -22.82
CA LYS A 279 -13.42 -13.54 -23.38
C LYS A 279 -14.38 -12.82 -24.34
N HIS A 280 -14.85 -11.63 -23.96
CA HIS A 280 -15.69 -10.80 -24.82
C HIS A 280 -14.99 -10.30 -26.10
N ILE A 281 -13.67 -10.14 -26.09
CA ILE A 281 -12.89 -9.60 -27.21
C ILE A 281 -12.42 -10.71 -28.16
N LEU A 282 -12.01 -11.86 -27.62
CA LEU A 282 -11.38 -12.95 -28.37
C LEU A 282 -12.36 -14.06 -28.75
N GLY A 283 -13.58 -14.05 -28.18
CA GLY A 283 -14.50 -15.19 -28.19
C GLY A 283 -14.06 -16.26 -27.19
N ASP A 284 -14.96 -17.20 -26.84
CA ASP A 284 -14.62 -18.34 -25.98
C ASP A 284 -13.54 -19.20 -26.68
N GLN A 285 -12.29 -19.00 -26.31
CA GLN A 285 -11.14 -19.84 -26.67
C GLN A 285 -10.51 -20.44 -25.41
#